data_AF-A0AAU3IBR6-F1
#
_entry.id   AF-A0AAU3IBR6-F1
#
_cell.length_a   1.000
_cell.length_b   1.000
_cell.length_c   1.000
_cell.angle_alpha   90.00
_cell.angle_beta   90.00
_cell.angle_gamma   90.00
#
_symmetry.space_group_name_H-M   'P 1'
#
loop_
_entity.id
_entity.type
_entity.pdbx_description
1 polymer ?
#
loop_
_entity_poly.entity_id
_entity_poly.type
_entity_poly.pdbx_seq_one_letter_code
_entity_poly.pdbx_strand_id
1 'polypeptide(L)' 'MTIPAPLGLGTEELSDGRRVRGFLCEAYAVGSARDITGLGSWPAYLAAGRA' A
#
# COMPACT_ATOMS: atom_id res chain seq x y z
N MET A 1 2.98 -19.96 4.47
CA MET A 1 2.61 -18.59 4.90
C MET A 1 1.89 -17.94 3.74
N THR A 2 0.60 -17.60 3.88
CA THR A 2 -0.22 -17.07 2.78
C THR A 2 -0.53 -15.60 3.01
N ILE A 3 -0.60 -14.81 1.95
CA ILE A 3 -1.07 -13.43 1.99
C ILE A 3 -2.56 -13.49 1.62
N PRO A 4 -3.47 -13.11 2.52
CA PRO A 4 -4.90 -13.19 2.24
C PRO A 4 -5.32 -12.11 1.24
N ALA A 5 -6.33 -12.43 0.44
CA ALA A 5 -7.02 -11.42 -0.37
C ALA A 5 -7.51 -10.27 0.54
N PRO A 6 -7.44 -9.00 0.08
CA PRO A 6 -7.13 -8.57 -1.29
C PRO A 6 -5.63 -8.31 -1.56
N LEU A 7 -4.74 -8.73 -0.65
CA LEU A 7 -3.32 -8.42 -0.75
C LEU A 7 -2.55 -9.48 -1.53
N GLY A 8 -1.48 -9.05 -2.19
CA GLY A 8 -0.55 -9.92 -2.91
C GLY A 8 0.87 -9.40 -2.92
N LEU A 9 1.80 -10.21 -3.42
CA LEU A 9 3.14 -9.74 -3.76
C LEU A 9 3.21 -9.43 -5.24
N GLY A 10 3.78 -8.28 -5.57
CA GLY A 10 3.99 -7.79 -6.91
C GLY A 10 5.39 -7.23 -7.12
N THR A 11 5.62 -6.66 -8.29
CA THR A 11 6.85 -5.94 -8.60
C THR A 11 6.58 -4.46 -8.48
N GLU A 12 7.32 -3.78 -7.61
CA GLU A 12 7.27 -2.34 -7.40
C GLU A 12 8.50 -1.68 -7.99
N GLU A 13 8.34 -0.45 -8.48
CA GLU A 13 9.45 0.39 -8.92
C GLU A 13 9.76 1.43 -7.84
N LEU A 14 11.01 1.43 -7.38
CA LEU A 14 11.48 2.41 -6.42
C LEU A 14 11.90 3.70 -7.13
N SER A 15 11.97 4.80 -6.39
CA SER A 15 12.40 6.10 -6.92
C SER A 15 13.80 6.10 -7.58
N ASP A 16 14.64 5.13 -7.26
CA ASP A 16 15.96 4.92 -7.86
C ASP A 16 15.94 4.05 -9.12
N GLY A 17 14.75 3.69 -9.61
CA GLY A 17 14.52 2.86 -10.80
C GLY A 17 14.68 1.35 -10.57
N ARG A 18 15.04 0.90 -9.35
CA ARG A 18 15.10 -0.54 -9.06
C ARG A 18 13.71 -1.15 -9.01
N ARG A 19 13.62 -2.39 -9.48
CA ARG A 19 12.41 -3.22 -9.38
C ARG A 19 12.57 -4.26 -8.29
N VAL A 20 11.70 -4.21 -7.29
CA VAL A 20 11.74 -5.09 -6.10
C VAL A 20 10.41 -5.79 -5.88
N ARG A 21 10.41 -6.84 -5.06
CA ARG A 21 9.14 -7.45 -4.62
C ARG A 21 8.52 -6.60 -3.53
N GLY A 22 7.27 -6.19 -3.70
CA GLY A 22 6.51 -5.39 -2.75
C GLY A 22 5.08 -5.89 -2.56
N PHE A 23 4.36 -5.28 -1.61
CA PHE A 23 2.93 -5.57 -1.40
C PHE A 23 2.08 -4.78 -2.39
N LEU A 24 1.07 -5.46 -2.94
CA LEU A 24 0.04 -4.91 -3.80
C LEU A 24 -1.35 -5.18 -3.23
N CYS A 25 -2.34 -4.45 -3.75
CA CYS A 25 -3.75 -4.65 -3.47
C CYS A 25 -4.51 -4.82 -4.80
N GLU A 26 -5.44 -5.76 -4.84
CA GLU A 26 -6.32 -5.95 -6.00
C GLU A 26 -7.24 -4.73 -6.20
N ALA A 27 -7.42 -4.30 -7.45
CA ALA A 27 -8.10 -3.04 -7.78
C ALA A 27 -9.55 -2.95 -7.25
N TYR A 28 -10.27 -4.06 -7.15
CA TYR A 28 -11.65 -4.06 -6.65
C TYR A 28 -11.75 -3.60 -5.19
N ALA A 29 -10.71 -3.78 -4.38
CA ALA A 29 -10.72 -3.44 -2.97
C ALA A 29 -10.53 -1.94 -2.70
N VAL A 30 -10.10 -1.17 -3.71
CA VAL A 30 -9.79 0.26 -3.57
C VAL A 30 -11.04 1.14 -3.70
N GLY A 31 -12.12 0.66 -4.34
CA GLY A 31 -13.28 1.49 -4.68
C GLY A 31 -14.00 2.16 -3.50
N SER A 32 -13.97 1.57 -2.31
CA SER A 32 -14.51 2.14 -1.07
C SER A 32 -13.44 2.49 -0.04
N ALA A 33 -12.16 2.34 -0.40
CA ALA A 33 -11.06 2.61 0.49
C ALA A 33 -10.83 4.11 0.64
N ARG A 34 -10.37 4.52 1.82
CA ARG A 34 -9.94 5.89 2.07
C ARG A 34 -8.63 6.16 1.33
N ASP A 35 -8.59 7.21 0.51
CA ASP A 35 -7.33 7.70 -0.04
C ASP A 35 -6.50 8.37 1.06
N ILE A 36 -5.26 7.90 1.22
CA ILE A 36 -4.28 8.40 2.19
C ILE A 36 -3.01 8.92 1.51
N THR A 37 -3.00 9.05 0.18
CA THR A 37 -1.84 9.45 -0.63
C THR A 37 -1.22 10.76 -0.15
N GLY A 38 -2.05 11.74 0.21
CA GLY A 38 -1.61 13.04 0.72
C GLY A 38 -0.86 12.99 2.06
N LEU A 39 -0.90 11.88 2.80
CA LEU A 39 -0.17 11.69 4.06
C LEU A 39 1.25 11.16 3.82
N GLY A 40 1.58 10.72 2.61
CA GLY A 40 2.92 10.33 2.17
C GLY A 40 3.44 8.99 2.71
N SER A 41 2.89 8.48 3.82
CA SER A 41 3.30 7.17 4.36
C SER A 41 2.24 6.53 5.26
N TRP A 42 2.28 5.20 5.38
CA TRP A 42 1.43 4.46 6.32
C TRP A 42 1.68 4.83 7.79
N PRO A 43 2.94 5.00 8.27
CA PRO A 43 3.18 5.51 9.61
C PRO A 43 2.58 6.90 9.86
N ALA A 44 2.64 7.82 8.89
CA ALA A 44 2.01 9.14 9.00
C ALA A 44 0.49 9.05 9.11
N TYR A 45 -0.15 8.16 8.33
CA TYR A 45 -1.58 7.88 8.49
C TYR A 45 -1.94 7.35 9.89
N LEU A 46 -1.18 6.37 10.40
CA LEU A 46 -1.38 5.84 11.75
C LEU A 46 -1.14 6.88 12.84
N ALA A 47 -0.25 7.85 12.63
CA ALA A 47 -0.04 8.94 13.57
C ALA A 47 -1.20 9.95 13.53
N ALA A 48 -1.71 10.29 12.33
CA ALA A 48 -2.84 11.19 12.15
C ALA A 48 -4.14 10.65 12.78
N GLY A 49 -4.33 9.33 12.81
CA GLY A 49 -5.48 8.69 13.47
C GLY A 49 -5.32 8.47 14.98
N ARG A 50 -4.16 8.81 15.56
CA ARG A 50 -3.89 8.73 17.01
C ARG A 50 -4.02 10.07 17.73
N ALA A 51 -4.37 11.13 17.00
CA ALA A 51 -4.63 12.48 17.53
C ALA A 51 -6.10 12.63 17.97
#